data_AF-A0A7Z8YNN8-F1
#
_entry.id   AF-A0A7Z8YNN8-F1
#
_cell.length_a   1.000
_cell.length_b   1.000
_cell.length_c   1.000
_cell.angle_alpha   90.00
_cell.angle_beta   90.00
_cell.angle_gamma   90.00
#
_symmetry.space_group_name_H-M   'P 1'
#
loop_
_entity.id
_entity.type
_entity.pdbx_description
1 polymer ?
#
loop_
_entity_poly.entity_id
_entity_poly.type
_entity_poly.pdbx_seq_one_letter_code
_entity_poly.pdbx_strand_id
1 'polypeptide(L)'
;MKQITLLSENHTDYHLGFEVQSPEPKFFSWDATYEEVIASPLVEWDSPFDLDYEVYEYYYFKYPVRVGNLLFSKFEFRIHNTQRRDIAVREYYANGDTQVEDFDFWQVHQQLEKHLPLDKHYKTREDLYSFFQKDGMTFLSVYYGEPQHQYVFFNIINARKYPELITPIENEENIQLTDWVLFPKEYIGIETDYQENEIVKRRPPLLTERFGDQAVLWKDEVNKQLGVSVGEFCNIFPLSNIKKVDIDRMLPAKGSGADTLRVYYKKQKYPMLIFGAKEYDLDNYLPQLEKFFGMRIEVTGFYYNC
;
A
#
# COMPACT_ATOMS: atom_id res chain seq x y z
N MET A 1 11.38 26.22 16.33
CA MET A 1 11.42 24.77 16.06
C MET A 1 11.82 23.98 17.32
N LYS A 2 10.85 23.58 18.15
CA LYS A 2 10.99 22.71 19.31
C LYS A 2 10.66 21.26 18.94
N GLN A 3 9.76 21.05 17.98
CA GLN A 3 9.36 19.71 17.56
C GLN A 3 10.37 19.00 16.65
N ILE A 4 11.18 19.74 15.90
CA ILE A 4 12.31 19.23 15.12
C ILE A 4 13.55 19.99 15.59
N THR A 5 14.57 19.27 16.03
CA THR A 5 15.83 19.85 16.48
C THR A 5 16.97 19.35 15.60
N LEU A 6 17.82 20.26 15.17
CA LEU A 6 19.06 19.94 14.46
C LEU A 6 20.14 19.57 15.48
N LEU A 7 20.70 18.38 15.32
CA LEU A 7 21.79 17.89 16.16
C LEU A 7 23.14 18.38 15.60
N SER A 8 24.08 18.62 16.52
CA SER A 8 25.43 19.07 16.16
C SER A 8 26.39 17.92 15.87
N GLU A 9 26.03 16.71 16.28
CA GLU A 9 26.74 15.48 15.94
C GLU A 9 26.66 15.17 14.44
N ASN A 10 27.52 14.25 13.99
CA ASN A 10 27.58 13.83 12.59
C ASN A 10 27.20 12.36 12.44
N HIS A 11 25.90 12.08 12.54
CA HIS A 11 25.29 10.79 12.28
C HIS A 11 25.04 10.60 10.78
N THR A 12 25.38 9.42 10.27
CA THR A 12 25.26 9.05 8.84
C THR A 12 24.33 7.85 8.61
N ASP A 13 23.62 7.44 9.66
CA ASP A 13 22.73 6.28 9.75
C ASP A 13 21.33 6.51 9.17
N TYR A 14 21.09 7.65 8.50
CA TYR A 14 19.81 7.98 7.86
C TYR A 14 19.23 6.83 7.03
N HIS A 15 20.06 6.09 6.29
CA HIS A 15 19.65 4.98 5.41
C HIS A 15 19.45 3.63 6.12
N LEU A 16 19.83 3.53 7.39
CA LEU A 16 19.77 2.31 8.19
C LEU A 16 18.50 2.26 9.04
N GLY A 17 18.12 3.38 9.64
CA GLY A 17 17.01 3.39 10.59
C GLY A 17 16.93 4.67 11.41
N PHE A 18 16.35 4.54 12.59
CA PHE A 18 16.18 5.61 13.56
C PHE A 18 16.39 5.10 14.98
N GLU A 19 16.66 6.02 15.91
CA GLU A 19 16.90 5.69 17.31
C GLU A 19 15.93 6.41 18.23
N VAL A 20 15.14 5.63 18.97
CA VAL A 20 14.25 6.15 20.01
C VAL A 20 15.09 6.49 21.24
N GLN A 21 15.04 7.75 21.66
CA GLN A 21 15.83 8.31 22.77
C GLN A 21 15.17 8.05 24.13
N SER A 22 14.85 6.78 24.40
CA SER A 22 14.38 6.29 25.71
C SER A 22 15.51 6.24 26.75
N PRO A 23 15.21 6.04 28.05
CA PRO A 23 16.26 5.86 29.07
C PRO A 23 17.30 4.80 28.72
N GLU A 24 16.88 3.75 28.03
CA GLU A 24 17.74 2.83 27.28
C GLU A 24 17.47 3.06 25.78
N PRO A 25 18.34 3.78 25.04
CA PRO A 25 18.11 4.07 23.63
C PRO A 25 17.99 2.79 22.81
N LYS A 26 17.05 2.79 21.85
CA LYS A 26 16.81 1.65 20.98
C LYS A 26 16.80 2.06 19.52
N PHE A 27 17.68 1.44 18.73
CA PHE A 27 17.71 1.59 17.29
C PHE A 27 16.69 0.66 16.62
N PHE A 28 15.94 1.17 15.65
CA PHE A 28 15.03 0.44 14.78
C PHE A 28 15.52 0.55 13.35
N SER A 29 15.66 -0.60 12.68
CA SER A 29 15.94 -0.66 11.25
C SER A 29 14.72 -0.16 10.46
N TRP A 30 14.95 0.43 9.29
CA TRP A 30 13.86 0.70 8.34
C TRP A 30 13.15 -0.55 7.84
N ASP A 31 13.81 -1.71 7.96
CA ASP A 31 13.23 -3.01 7.58
C ASP A 31 12.42 -3.66 8.72
N ALA A 32 12.33 -3.01 9.90
CA ALA A 32 11.52 -3.51 11.00
C ALA A 32 10.03 -3.47 10.66
N THR A 33 9.33 -4.58 10.92
CA THR A 33 7.94 -4.72 10.51
C THR A 33 6.99 -3.91 11.39
N TYR A 34 5.77 -3.65 10.91
CA TYR A 34 4.72 -3.06 11.76
C TYR A 34 4.53 -3.87 13.05
N GLU A 35 4.49 -5.21 12.97
CA GLU A 35 4.38 -6.08 14.15
C GLU A 35 5.53 -5.88 15.14
N GLU A 36 6.78 -5.86 14.65
CA GLU A 36 7.97 -5.68 15.49
C GLU A 36 8.00 -4.30 16.16
N VAL A 37 7.63 -3.25 15.41
CA VAL A 37 7.60 -1.88 15.90
C VAL A 37 6.49 -1.71 16.93
N ILE A 38 5.27 -2.18 16.66
CA ILE A 38 4.11 -2.09 17.57
C ILE A 38 4.34 -2.90 18.84
N ALA A 39 4.99 -4.07 18.75
CA ALA A 39 5.32 -4.88 19.93
C ALA A 39 6.30 -4.21 20.90
N SER A 40 6.98 -3.13 20.47
CA SER A 40 7.88 -2.37 21.32
C SER A 40 7.13 -1.62 22.43
N PRO A 41 7.59 -1.68 23.70
CA PRO A 41 7.00 -0.89 24.78
C PRO A 41 7.20 0.63 24.60
N LEU A 42 8.02 1.04 23.63
CA LEU A 42 8.30 2.43 23.29
C LEU A 42 7.26 3.06 22.35
N VAL A 43 6.33 2.24 21.82
CA VAL A 43 5.27 2.68 20.91
C VAL A 43 3.93 2.69 21.66
N GLU A 44 3.09 3.65 21.32
CA GLU A 44 1.74 3.78 21.83
C GLU A 44 0.75 3.99 20.69
N TRP A 45 -0.46 3.50 20.88
CA TRP A 45 -1.57 3.67 19.95
C TRP A 45 -2.27 5.00 20.23
N ASP A 46 -2.35 5.87 19.21
CA ASP A 46 -3.15 7.09 19.22
C ASP A 46 -4.47 6.74 18.51
N SER A 47 -5.60 6.85 19.23
CA SER A 47 -6.96 6.43 18.80
C SER A 47 -7.24 6.57 17.28
N PRO A 48 -8.04 5.69 16.65
CA PRO A 48 -8.31 5.75 15.22
C PRO A 48 -8.87 7.13 14.84
N PHE A 49 -8.27 7.72 13.82
CA PHE A 49 -8.78 8.94 13.21
C PHE A 49 -9.68 8.50 12.06
N ASP A 50 -10.98 8.71 12.22
CA ASP A 50 -11.98 8.47 11.18
C ASP A 50 -12.04 9.70 10.28
N LEU A 51 -11.26 9.70 9.20
CA LEU A 51 -11.56 10.56 8.06
C LEU A 51 -12.66 9.83 7.28
N ASP A 52 -13.78 10.50 6.99
CA ASP A 52 -15.09 10.02 6.51
C ASP A 52 -15.15 8.83 5.50
N TYR A 53 -14.02 8.31 4.99
CA TYR A 53 -13.90 7.21 4.05
C TYR A 53 -12.77 6.19 4.32
N GLU A 54 -11.84 6.41 5.27
CA GLU A 54 -10.70 5.51 5.53
C GLU A 54 -10.34 5.45 7.03
N VAL A 55 -10.31 4.23 7.59
CA VAL A 55 -9.98 4.01 9.00
C VAL A 55 -8.51 3.61 9.12
N TYR A 56 -7.72 4.51 9.72
CA TYR A 56 -6.32 4.28 10.03
C TYR A 56 -6.13 4.08 11.53
N GLU A 57 -5.24 3.15 11.90
CA GLU A 57 -4.68 3.09 13.24
C GLU A 57 -3.43 3.97 13.28
N TYR A 58 -3.39 4.91 14.22
CA TYR A 58 -2.27 5.81 14.43
C TYR A 58 -1.40 5.30 15.58
N TYR A 59 -0.08 5.41 15.41
CA TYR A 59 0.89 5.02 16.42
C TYR A 59 1.97 6.10 16.53
N TYR A 60 2.47 6.31 17.75
CA TYR A 60 3.56 7.24 18.00
C TYR A 60 4.60 6.64 18.95
N PHE A 61 5.84 7.13 18.85
CA PHE A 61 6.89 6.80 19.80
C PHE A 61 6.79 7.70 21.04
N LYS A 62 6.82 7.11 22.23
CA LYS A 62 6.66 7.80 23.53
C LYS A 62 7.81 8.75 23.87
N TYR A 63 8.94 8.60 23.19
CA TYR A 63 10.17 9.36 23.40
C TYR A 63 10.62 10.00 22.09
N PRO A 64 11.44 11.07 22.14
CA PRO A 64 12.00 11.68 20.95
C PRO A 64 12.73 10.67 20.06
N VAL A 65 12.64 10.84 18.75
CA VAL A 65 13.24 9.94 17.76
C VAL A 65 14.31 10.67 16.98
N ARG A 66 15.53 10.11 16.99
CA ARG A 66 16.66 10.60 16.21
C ARG A 66 16.70 9.89 14.86
N VAL A 67 16.74 10.67 13.78
CA VAL A 67 17.00 10.19 12.41
C VAL A 67 18.19 10.95 11.87
N GLY A 68 19.37 10.29 11.84
CA GLY A 68 20.61 10.99 11.55
C GLY A 68 20.82 12.16 12.51
N ASN A 69 20.96 13.37 11.95
CA ASN A 69 21.15 14.62 12.70
C ASN A 69 19.85 15.41 12.94
N LEU A 70 18.69 14.77 12.79
CA LEU A 70 17.40 15.34 13.14
C LEU A 70 16.86 14.63 14.39
N LEU A 71 16.32 15.40 15.33
CA LEU A 71 15.63 14.89 16.50
C LEU A 71 14.17 15.35 16.47
N PHE A 72 13.24 14.41 16.40
CA PHE A 72 11.80 14.63 16.37
C PHE A 72 11.21 14.44 17.75
N SER A 73 10.43 15.40 18.26
CA SER A 73 9.76 15.25 19.56
C SER A 73 8.56 14.32 19.51
N LYS A 74 7.88 14.27 18.36
CA LYS A 74 6.79 13.34 18.05
C LYS A 74 7.09 12.71 16.70
N PHE A 75 7.17 11.40 16.66
CA PHE A 75 7.42 10.62 15.46
C PHE A 75 6.37 9.52 15.38
N GLU A 76 5.74 9.41 14.23
CA GLU A 76 4.46 8.73 14.08
C GLU A 76 4.46 7.85 12.83
N PHE A 77 3.59 6.86 12.83
CA PHE A 77 3.27 6.07 11.65
C PHE A 77 1.79 5.67 11.71
N ARG A 78 1.26 5.20 10.58
CA ARG A 78 -0.14 4.77 10.47
C ARG A 78 -0.26 3.45 9.73
N ILE A 79 -1.36 2.76 10.00
CA ILE A 79 -1.70 1.47 9.42
C ILE A 79 -3.11 1.54 8.89
N HIS A 80 -3.30 1.29 7.58
CA HIS A 80 -4.62 1.07 7.02
C HIS A 80 -5.19 -0.24 7.58
N ASN A 81 -6.46 -0.25 8.00
CA ASN A 81 -7.06 -1.39 8.68
C ASN A 81 -7.02 -2.72 7.89
N THR A 82 -6.91 -2.68 6.56
CA THR A 82 -6.81 -3.86 5.69
C THR A 82 -5.37 -4.24 5.30
N GLN A 83 -4.36 -3.49 5.73
CA GLN A 83 -2.98 -3.75 5.33
C GLN A 83 -2.36 -4.89 6.17
N ARG A 84 -1.47 -5.67 5.55
CA ARG A 84 -0.64 -6.65 6.25
C ARG A 84 0.37 -5.96 7.20
N ARG A 85 0.71 -6.61 8.31
CA ARG A 85 1.58 -6.04 9.37
C ARG A 85 2.95 -6.70 9.46
N ASP A 86 3.16 -7.80 8.75
CA ASP A 86 4.43 -8.54 8.67
C ASP A 86 5.42 -7.92 7.67
N ILE A 87 5.23 -6.64 7.33
CA ILE A 87 6.08 -5.88 6.41
C ILE A 87 6.70 -4.69 7.10
N ALA A 88 7.84 -4.24 6.57
CA ALA A 88 8.50 -3.01 7.00
C ALA A 88 7.52 -1.82 6.98
N VAL A 89 7.62 -0.97 7.99
CA VAL A 89 6.79 0.25 8.06
C VAL A 89 7.03 1.12 6.84
N ARG A 90 5.94 1.45 6.12
CA ARG A 90 5.99 2.12 4.82
C ARG A 90 6.25 3.61 4.94
N GLU A 91 5.62 4.25 5.92
CA GLU A 91 5.70 5.69 6.10
C GLU A 91 5.83 6.03 7.58
N TYR A 92 6.78 6.92 7.88
CA TYR A 92 6.86 7.62 9.15
C TYR A 92 6.75 9.12 8.91
N TYR A 93 6.17 9.84 9.85
CA TYR A 93 6.04 11.28 9.73
C TYR A 93 6.26 11.99 11.07
N ALA A 94 6.62 13.26 10.95
CA ALA A 94 6.73 14.20 12.05
C ALA A 94 6.26 15.57 11.61
N ASN A 95 5.49 16.22 12.47
CA ASN A 95 5.15 17.61 12.32
C ASN A 95 6.17 18.47 13.07
N GLY A 96 6.51 19.62 12.49
CA GLY A 96 7.22 20.70 13.14
C GLY A 96 6.28 21.61 13.91
N ASP A 97 6.84 22.63 14.56
CA ASP A 97 6.03 23.66 15.20
C ASP A 97 5.16 24.40 14.16
N THR A 98 4.06 24.97 14.62
CA THR A 98 3.32 25.98 13.85
C THR A 98 3.99 27.35 13.96
N GLN A 99 3.71 28.23 13.01
CA GLN A 99 4.26 29.59 12.93
C GLN A 99 5.79 29.62 12.75
N VAL A 100 6.33 28.63 12.04
CA VAL A 100 7.74 28.61 11.60
C VAL A 100 7.91 29.38 10.29
N GLU A 101 9.13 29.82 10.02
CA GLU A 101 9.46 30.56 8.80
C GLU A 101 10.04 29.66 7.71
N ASP A 102 10.23 30.17 6.49
CA ASP A 102 10.92 29.43 5.43
C ASP A 102 12.38 29.12 5.80
N PHE A 103 13.01 29.97 6.62
CA PHE A 103 14.34 29.79 7.15
C PHE A 103 14.50 28.46 7.89
N ASP A 104 13.53 28.12 8.74
CA ASP A 104 13.48 26.86 9.50
C ASP A 104 13.55 25.64 8.57
N PHE A 105 12.80 25.67 7.47
CA PHE A 105 12.85 24.63 6.43
C PHE A 105 14.24 24.54 5.77
N TRP A 106 14.85 25.68 5.44
CA TRP A 106 16.16 25.69 4.79
C TRP A 106 17.27 25.11 5.68
N GLN A 107 17.16 25.27 7.01
CA GLN A 107 18.11 24.63 7.91
C GLN A 107 17.99 23.10 7.87
N VAL A 108 16.77 22.56 7.87
CA VAL A 108 16.52 21.11 7.72
C VAL A 108 17.01 20.61 6.35
N HIS A 109 16.68 21.33 5.28
CA HIS A 109 17.13 21.03 3.92
C HIS A 109 18.66 20.91 3.85
N GLN A 110 19.37 21.95 4.31
CA GLN A 110 20.84 21.97 4.29
C GLN A 110 21.45 20.87 5.16
N GLN A 111 20.79 20.50 6.26
CA GLN A 111 21.27 19.42 7.11
C GLN A 111 21.16 18.05 6.42
N LEU A 112 20.08 17.81 5.66
CA LEU A 112 19.88 16.57 4.92
C LEU A 112 20.80 16.49 3.70
N GLU A 113 21.00 17.59 2.98
CA GLU A 113 21.85 17.65 1.77
C GLU A 113 23.31 17.26 2.05
N LYS A 114 23.79 17.43 3.29
CA LYS A 114 25.13 16.98 3.71
C LYS A 114 25.32 15.45 3.65
N HIS A 115 24.25 14.67 3.77
CA HIS A 115 24.32 13.22 3.97
C HIS A 115 23.48 12.41 2.99
N LEU A 116 22.48 13.05 2.37
CA LEU A 116 21.54 12.42 1.47
C LEU A 116 21.57 13.10 0.09
N PRO A 117 21.62 12.33 -1.00
CA PRO A 117 21.46 12.87 -2.34
C PRO A 117 20.11 13.58 -2.50
N LEU A 118 20.14 14.83 -2.94
CA LEU A 118 18.94 15.56 -3.34
C LEU A 118 18.42 15.01 -4.67
N ASP A 119 17.19 14.52 -4.68
CA ASP A 119 16.50 14.05 -5.90
C ASP A 119 15.84 15.24 -6.61
N LYS A 120 15.01 15.99 -5.87
CA LYS A 120 14.29 17.15 -6.39
C LYS A 120 13.93 18.12 -5.28
N HIS A 121 13.87 19.40 -5.64
CA HIS A 121 13.24 20.43 -4.83
C HIS A 121 12.41 21.34 -5.73
N TYR A 122 11.31 21.87 -5.21
CA TYR A 122 10.51 22.84 -5.94
C TYR A 122 9.67 23.67 -4.97
N LYS A 123 9.18 24.80 -5.49
CA LYS A 123 8.24 25.68 -4.82
C LYS A 123 6.91 25.62 -5.55
N THR A 124 5.80 25.52 -4.83
CA THR A 124 4.45 25.64 -5.39
C THR A 124 3.66 26.59 -4.53
N ARG A 125 3.32 27.76 -5.09
CA ARG A 125 2.77 28.89 -4.32
C ARG A 125 3.69 29.28 -3.16
N GLU A 126 3.22 29.25 -1.91
CA GLU A 126 3.99 29.53 -0.71
C GLU A 126 4.76 28.30 -0.17
N ASP A 127 4.46 27.10 -0.67
CA ASP A 127 4.99 25.85 -0.14
C ASP A 127 6.33 25.47 -0.77
N LEU A 128 7.23 24.92 0.04
CA LEU A 128 8.54 24.41 -0.39
C LEU A 128 8.62 22.91 -0.18
N TYR A 129 9.18 22.20 -1.15
CA TYR A 129 9.33 20.75 -1.10
C TYR A 129 10.78 20.37 -1.37
N SER A 130 11.32 19.43 -0.60
CA SER A 130 12.63 18.81 -0.83
C SER A 130 12.55 17.32 -0.63
N PHE A 131 13.03 16.58 -1.63
CA PHE A 131 13.04 15.13 -1.67
C PHE A 131 14.49 14.67 -1.74
N PHE A 132 14.88 13.87 -0.76
CA PHE A 132 16.18 13.21 -0.73
C PHE A 132 15.99 11.71 -0.85
N GLN A 133 16.87 11.03 -1.57
CA GLN A 133 16.76 9.59 -1.81
C GLN A 133 18.07 8.87 -1.54
N LYS A 134 17.97 7.76 -0.81
CA LYS A 134 19.11 6.87 -0.57
C LYS A 134 18.63 5.45 -0.26
N ASP A 135 19.19 4.46 -0.94
CA ASP A 135 18.94 3.02 -0.69
C ASP A 135 17.45 2.66 -0.58
N GLY A 136 16.62 3.19 -1.49
CA GLY A 136 15.17 2.95 -1.52
C GLY A 136 14.37 3.68 -0.44
N MET A 137 15.00 4.53 0.38
CA MET A 137 14.33 5.43 1.30
C MET A 137 14.18 6.82 0.67
N THR A 138 13.00 7.44 0.84
CA THR A 138 12.75 8.84 0.49
C THR A 138 12.55 9.65 1.75
N PHE A 139 13.25 10.76 1.88
CA PHE A 139 13.10 11.74 2.95
C PHE A 139 12.51 13.01 2.35
N LEU A 140 11.27 13.28 2.69
CA LEU A 140 10.51 14.44 2.23
C LEU A 140 10.45 15.46 3.36
N SER A 141 10.99 16.64 3.10
CA SER A 141 10.76 17.83 3.91
C SER A 141 9.82 18.76 3.15
N VAL A 142 8.77 19.22 3.81
CA VAL A 142 7.80 20.17 3.26
C VAL A 142 7.70 21.36 4.19
N TYR A 143 7.68 22.56 3.64
CA TYR A 143 7.23 23.76 4.33
C TYR A 143 5.88 24.15 3.75
N TYR A 144 4.88 24.23 4.60
CA TYR A 144 3.60 24.84 4.25
C TYR A 144 3.69 26.33 4.58
N GLY A 145 3.45 27.18 3.59
CA GLY A 145 3.71 28.62 3.71
C GLY A 145 2.47 29.49 3.89
N GLU A 146 1.28 28.89 3.84
CA GLU A 146 0.02 29.61 4.01
C GLU A 146 -0.03 30.28 5.41
N PRO A 147 -0.38 31.58 5.53
CA PRO A 147 -0.26 32.33 6.79
C PRO A 147 -0.94 31.71 8.02
N GLN A 148 -1.98 30.89 7.83
CA GLN A 148 -2.70 30.22 8.92
C GLN A 148 -2.19 28.80 9.22
N HIS A 149 -1.35 28.25 8.34
CA HIS A 149 -0.86 26.87 8.37
C HIS A 149 0.65 26.83 8.08
N GLN A 150 1.42 27.74 8.70
CA GLN A 150 2.87 27.74 8.55
C GLN A 150 3.50 26.67 9.45
N TYR A 151 4.00 25.60 8.85
CA TYR A 151 4.72 24.52 9.58
C TYR A 151 5.65 23.76 8.64
N VAL A 152 6.66 23.10 9.21
CA VAL A 152 7.49 22.12 8.51
C VAL A 152 6.92 20.73 8.76
N PHE A 153 6.75 19.95 7.71
CA PHE A 153 6.34 18.55 7.77
C PHE A 153 7.47 17.67 7.26
N PHE A 154 7.70 16.56 7.94
CA PHE A 154 8.69 15.58 7.54
C PHE A 154 8.01 14.23 7.32
N ASN A 155 8.29 13.59 6.18
CA ASN A 155 7.81 12.26 5.85
C ASN A 155 8.98 11.40 5.35
N ILE A 156 9.09 10.19 5.89
CA ILE A 156 10.07 9.19 5.48
C ILE A 156 9.30 8.03 4.86
N ILE A 157 9.52 7.81 3.58
CA ILE A 157 8.84 6.77 2.81
C ILE A 157 9.84 5.65 2.50
N ASN A 158 9.53 4.45 2.97
CA ASN A 158 10.26 3.24 2.63
C ASN A 158 9.73 2.70 1.29
N ALA A 159 10.39 3.08 0.19
CA ALA A 159 10.03 2.64 -1.16
C ALA A 159 10.72 1.33 -1.58
N ARG A 160 11.44 0.67 -0.66
CA ARG A 160 12.08 -0.62 -0.93
C ARG A 160 11.02 -1.65 -1.33
N LYS A 161 11.47 -2.60 -2.15
CA LYS A 161 10.70 -3.76 -2.58
C LYS A 161 11.12 -4.95 -1.74
N TYR A 162 10.15 -5.81 -1.44
CA TYR A 162 10.33 -7.01 -0.62
C TYR A 162 9.79 -8.23 -1.37
N PRO A 163 10.43 -8.65 -2.48
CA PRO A 163 9.92 -9.73 -3.33
C PRO A 163 9.70 -11.05 -2.59
N GLU A 164 10.44 -11.29 -1.50
CA GLU A 164 10.30 -12.43 -0.60
C GLU A 164 8.90 -12.53 0.05
N LEU A 165 8.17 -11.42 0.14
CA LEU A 165 6.79 -11.40 0.64
C LEU A 165 5.77 -11.97 -0.35
N ILE A 166 6.16 -12.11 -1.62
CA ILE A 166 5.34 -12.71 -2.67
C ILE A 166 5.38 -14.22 -2.48
N THR A 167 4.52 -14.68 -1.57
CA THR A 167 4.46 -16.08 -1.17
C THR A 167 3.73 -16.95 -2.20
N PRO A 168 4.08 -18.23 -2.33
CA PRO A 168 3.28 -19.17 -3.12
C PRO A 168 1.91 -19.37 -2.47
N ILE A 169 0.97 -19.93 -3.23
CA ILE A 169 -0.31 -20.38 -2.68
C ILE A 169 -0.05 -21.55 -1.73
N GLU A 170 -0.80 -21.62 -0.62
CA GLU A 170 -0.74 -22.77 0.28
C GLU A 170 -1.09 -24.07 -0.45
N ASN A 171 -0.24 -25.10 -0.31
CA ASN A 171 -0.34 -26.38 -1.01
C ASN A 171 -0.35 -26.23 -2.55
N GLU A 172 0.47 -25.33 -3.10
CA GLU A 172 0.59 -25.05 -4.54
C GLU A 172 0.75 -26.32 -5.40
N GLU A 173 1.50 -27.31 -4.91
CA GLU A 173 1.73 -28.60 -5.56
C GLU A 173 0.47 -29.45 -5.73
N ASN A 174 -0.59 -29.15 -4.97
CA ASN A 174 -1.85 -29.87 -4.96
C ASN A 174 -2.97 -29.12 -5.71
N ILE A 175 -2.67 -28.00 -6.38
CA ILE A 175 -3.66 -27.24 -7.15
C ILE A 175 -4.25 -28.12 -8.26
N GLN A 176 -5.57 -28.22 -8.30
CA GLN A 176 -6.33 -28.94 -9.32
C GLN A 176 -7.12 -27.96 -10.18
N LEU A 177 -6.73 -27.82 -11.45
CA LEU A 177 -7.43 -26.95 -12.40
C LEU A 177 -8.69 -27.64 -12.94
N THR A 178 -9.80 -27.53 -12.21
CA THR A 178 -11.07 -28.21 -12.53
C THR A 178 -11.88 -27.50 -13.62
N ASP A 179 -11.78 -26.17 -13.72
CA ASP A 179 -12.35 -25.37 -14.82
C ASP A 179 -11.58 -24.04 -14.94
N TRP A 180 -11.61 -23.39 -16.10
CA TRP A 180 -10.90 -22.13 -16.32
C TRP A 180 -11.48 -21.26 -17.46
N VAL A 181 -11.24 -19.96 -17.35
CA VAL A 181 -11.46 -18.95 -18.39
C VAL A 181 -10.12 -18.28 -18.69
N LEU A 182 -9.76 -18.21 -19.97
CA LEU A 182 -8.54 -17.57 -20.43
C LEU A 182 -8.85 -16.19 -20.98
N PHE A 183 -7.99 -15.24 -20.67
CA PHE A 183 -8.01 -13.90 -21.24
C PHE A 183 -6.66 -13.62 -21.91
N PRO A 184 -6.62 -12.77 -22.94
CA PRO A 184 -5.37 -12.23 -23.45
C PRO A 184 -4.56 -11.58 -22.32
N LYS A 185 -3.23 -11.55 -22.49
CA LYS A 185 -2.34 -10.85 -21.56
C LYS A 185 -2.80 -9.39 -21.38
N GLU A 186 -2.79 -8.92 -20.13
CA GLU A 186 -3.18 -7.56 -19.74
C GLU A 186 -4.63 -7.16 -20.10
N TYR A 187 -5.48 -8.13 -20.48
CA TYR A 187 -6.90 -7.86 -20.74
C TYR A 187 -7.70 -7.59 -19.47
N ILE A 188 -7.34 -8.28 -18.39
CA ILE A 188 -7.87 -8.07 -17.05
C ILE A 188 -6.75 -7.60 -16.11
N GLY A 189 -7.11 -6.82 -15.10
CA GLY A 189 -6.25 -6.38 -14.01
C GLY A 189 -6.72 -6.95 -12.68
N ILE A 190 -5.77 -7.25 -11.79
CA ILE A 190 -6.03 -7.74 -10.43
C ILE A 190 -5.32 -6.84 -9.43
N GLU A 191 -5.66 -6.94 -8.14
CA GLU A 191 -4.82 -6.40 -7.07
C GLU A 191 -3.43 -7.03 -7.16
N THR A 192 -2.39 -6.20 -7.17
CA THR A 192 -0.98 -6.62 -7.30
C THR A 192 -0.08 -5.98 -6.24
N ASP A 193 -0.62 -5.11 -5.38
CA ASP A 193 0.12 -4.52 -4.28
C ASP A 193 0.28 -5.53 -3.15
N TYR A 194 1.27 -6.42 -3.32
CA TYR A 194 1.64 -7.43 -2.31
C TYR A 194 2.23 -6.82 -1.03
N GLN A 195 2.64 -5.54 -1.09
CA GLN A 195 3.16 -4.82 0.08
C GLN A 195 1.99 -4.46 0.99
N GLU A 196 0.84 -4.10 0.42
CA GLU A 196 -0.36 -3.76 1.20
C GLU A 196 -1.26 -4.97 1.45
N ASN A 197 -1.37 -5.92 0.52
CA ASN A 197 -2.39 -6.95 0.55
C ASN A 197 -1.83 -8.38 0.50
N GLU A 198 -2.10 -9.15 1.57
CA GLU A 198 -1.68 -10.55 1.70
C GLU A 198 -2.34 -11.52 0.70
N ILE A 199 -3.44 -11.10 0.05
CA ILE A 199 -4.12 -11.90 -0.98
C ILE A 199 -3.27 -12.08 -2.23
N VAL A 200 -2.32 -11.16 -2.46
CA VAL A 200 -1.44 -11.18 -3.62
C VAL A 200 -0.38 -12.25 -3.41
N LYS A 201 -0.50 -13.32 -4.18
CA LYS A 201 0.42 -14.46 -4.19
C LYS A 201 1.20 -14.50 -5.50
N ARG A 202 2.28 -15.28 -5.49
CA ARG A 202 3.01 -15.62 -6.72
C ARG A 202 2.13 -16.49 -7.61
N ARG A 203 2.12 -16.22 -8.92
CA ARG A 203 1.50 -17.11 -9.92
C ARG A 203 2.09 -18.53 -9.84
N PRO A 204 1.27 -19.58 -9.71
CA PRO A 204 1.75 -20.95 -9.74
C PRO A 204 2.47 -21.31 -11.04
N PRO A 205 3.62 -22.01 -10.98
CA PRO A 205 4.34 -22.47 -12.17
C PRO A 205 3.46 -23.26 -13.14
N LEU A 206 2.56 -24.11 -12.62
CA LEU A 206 1.61 -24.89 -13.42
C LEU A 206 0.78 -24.03 -14.38
N LEU A 207 0.40 -22.81 -13.98
CA LEU A 207 -0.37 -21.90 -14.85
C LEU A 207 0.49 -21.37 -16.00
N THR A 208 1.75 -21.05 -15.72
CA THR A 208 2.71 -20.62 -16.74
C THR A 208 3.03 -21.75 -17.71
N GLU A 209 3.23 -22.97 -17.21
CA GLU A 209 3.47 -24.16 -18.04
C GLU A 209 2.29 -24.48 -18.96
N ARG A 210 1.05 -24.34 -18.45
CA ARG A 210 -0.15 -24.72 -19.18
C ARG A 210 -0.71 -23.63 -20.09
N PHE A 211 -0.61 -22.37 -19.68
CA PHE A 211 -1.30 -21.24 -20.32
C PHE A 211 -0.34 -20.10 -20.74
N GLY A 212 0.97 -20.25 -20.53
CA GLY A 212 1.94 -19.22 -20.84
C GLY A 212 1.69 -17.93 -20.04
N ASP A 213 1.75 -16.80 -20.73
CA ASP A 213 1.58 -15.46 -20.19
C ASP A 213 0.12 -14.96 -20.20
N GLN A 214 -0.83 -15.83 -20.57
CA GLN A 214 -2.24 -15.50 -20.54
C GLN A 214 -2.73 -15.27 -19.11
N ALA A 215 -3.67 -14.33 -18.97
CA ALA A 215 -4.41 -14.16 -17.73
C ALA A 215 -5.44 -15.28 -17.58
N VAL A 216 -5.58 -15.83 -16.38
CA VAL A 216 -6.38 -17.02 -16.12
C VAL A 216 -7.24 -16.82 -14.91
N LEU A 217 -8.55 -17.05 -15.04
CA LEU A 217 -9.47 -17.32 -13.95
C LEU A 217 -9.67 -18.83 -13.87
N TRP A 218 -9.44 -19.45 -12.73
CA TRP A 218 -9.58 -20.91 -12.57
C TRP A 218 -10.32 -21.30 -11.30
N LYS A 219 -10.91 -22.47 -11.34
CA LYS A 219 -11.47 -23.17 -10.18
C LYS A 219 -10.59 -24.32 -9.79
N ASP A 220 -10.47 -24.47 -8.49
CA ASP A 220 -10.07 -25.70 -7.83
C ASP A 220 -11.22 -26.15 -6.93
N GLU A 221 -12.10 -26.97 -7.49
CA GLU A 221 -13.24 -27.54 -6.76
C GLU A 221 -12.80 -28.54 -5.67
N VAL A 222 -11.57 -29.06 -5.72
CA VAL A 222 -11.04 -30.00 -4.71
C VAL A 222 -10.65 -29.21 -3.46
N ASN A 223 -9.83 -28.17 -3.64
CA ASN A 223 -9.35 -27.31 -2.55
C ASN A 223 -10.30 -26.16 -2.21
N LYS A 224 -11.42 -26.04 -2.92
CA LYS A 224 -12.44 -24.98 -2.75
C LYS A 224 -11.88 -23.58 -2.96
N GLN A 225 -11.04 -23.41 -3.98
CA GLN A 225 -10.40 -22.15 -4.34
C GLN A 225 -10.89 -21.65 -5.70
N LEU A 226 -11.07 -20.34 -5.79
CA LEU A 226 -11.23 -19.58 -7.03
C LEU A 226 -9.99 -18.71 -7.17
N GLY A 227 -9.21 -18.91 -8.22
CA GLY A 227 -8.01 -18.13 -8.46
C GLY A 227 -8.12 -17.26 -9.69
N VAL A 228 -7.45 -16.12 -9.68
CA VAL A 228 -7.22 -15.27 -10.85
C VAL A 228 -5.76 -14.86 -10.91
N SER A 229 -5.16 -14.86 -12.10
CA SER A 229 -3.74 -14.63 -12.29
C SER A 229 -3.47 -13.74 -13.50
N VAL A 230 -2.56 -12.80 -13.33
CA VAL A 230 -2.10 -11.86 -14.35
C VAL A 230 -0.61 -11.63 -14.12
N GLY A 231 0.20 -11.79 -15.17
CA GLY A 231 1.65 -11.65 -15.06
C GLY A 231 2.25 -12.63 -14.05
N GLU A 232 3.00 -12.13 -13.09
CA GLU A 232 3.68 -12.94 -12.05
C GLU A 232 2.84 -13.14 -10.79
N PHE A 233 1.63 -12.55 -10.74
CA PHE A 233 0.78 -12.53 -9.56
C PHE A 233 -0.50 -13.34 -9.73
N CYS A 234 -1.07 -13.73 -8.60
CA CYS A 234 -2.42 -14.22 -8.51
C CYS A 234 -3.09 -13.90 -7.18
N ASN A 235 -4.42 -13.84 -7.21
CA ASN A 235 -5.25 -13.68 -6.02
C ASN A 235 -6.12 -14.92 -5.86
N ILE A 236 -6.23 -15.41 -4.62
CA ILE A 236 -7.04 -16.59 -4.28
C ILE A 236 -8.24 -16.17 -3.43
N PHE A 237 -9.40 -16.65 -3.82
CA PHE A 237 -10.67 -16.41 -3.17
C PHE A 237 -11.32 -17.74 -2.78
N PRO A 238 -12.11 -17.78 -1.69
CA PRO A 238 -12.86 -18.98 -1.38
C PRO A 238 -13.91 -19.24 -2.47
N LEU A 239 -13.99 -20.48 -2.96
CA LEU A 239 -15.03 -20.89 -3.89
C LEU A 239 -16.36 -21.18 -3.16
N SER A 240 -16.26 -21.54 -1.88
CA SER A 240 -17.41 -21.85 -1.04
C SER A 240 -18.24 -20.60 -0.72
N ASN A 241 -19.56 -20.79 -0.55
CA ASN A 241 -20.48 -19.75 -0.08
C ASN A 241 -20.64 -18.51 -0.97
N ILE A 242 -20.23 -18.56 -2.24
CA ILE A 242 -20.60 -17.54 -3.24
C ILE A 242 -22.13 -17.55 -3.37
N LYS A 243 -22.74 -16.40 -3.12
CA LYS A 243 -24.19 -16.14 -3.21
C LYS A 243 -24.57 -15.57 -4.57
N LYS A 244 -23.74 -14.66 -5.08
CA LYS A 244 -23.97 -13.90 -6.31
C LYS A 244 -22.62 -13.57 -6.95
N VAL A 245 -22.61 -13.49 -8.28
CA VAL A 245 -21.55 -12.88 -9.07
C VAL A 245 -22.18 -11.77 -9.91
N ASP A 246 -21.54 -10.61 -9.99
CA ASP A 246 -21.94 -9.56 -10.92
C ASP A 246 -20.75 -8.84 -11.55
N ILE A 247 -21.07 -8.07 -12.59
CA ILE A 247 -20.18 -7.09 -13.18
C ILE A 247 -20.68 -5.71 -12.73
N ASP A 248 -19.81 -4.92 -12.11
CA ASP A 248 -20.03 -3.49 -11.88
C ASP A 248 -19.47 -2.71 -13.06
N ARG A 249 -20.30 -1.93 -13.75
CA ARG A 249 -19.92 -1.18 -14.94
C ARG A 249 -19.89 0.32 -14.70
N MET A 250 -18.70 0.85 -14.43
CA MET A 250 -18.48 2.29 -14.38
C MET A 250 -18.35 2.87 -15.79
N LEU A 251 -19.19 3.85 -16.11
CA LEU A 251 -19.20 4.56 -17.39
C LEU A 251 -18.17 5.71 -17.40
N PRO A 252 -17.55 6.01 -18.55
CA PRO A 252 -16.60 7.11 -18.67
C PRO A 252 -17.32 8.46 -18.53
N ALA A 253 -16.72 9.38 -17.76
CA ALA A 253 -17.09 10.79 -17.76
C ALA A 253 -15.86 11.69 -17.87
N LYS A 254 -15.04 11.80 -16.83
CA LYS A 254 -13.73 12.49 -16.91
C LYS A 254 -12.55 11.54 -17.10
N GLY A 255 -12.71 10.29 -16.66
CA GLY A 255 -11.74 9.22 -16.84
C GLY A 255 -12.29 8.08 -17.70
N SER A 256 -11.50 7.03 -17.85
CA SER A 256 -11.93 5.78 -18.48
C SER A 256 -13.04 5.11 -17.66
N GLY A 257 -13.97 4.45 -18.35
CA GLY A 257 -14.88 3.49 -17.74
C GLY A 257 -14.17 2.18 -17.41
N ALA A 258 -14.83 1.33 -16.65
CA ALA A 258 -14.31 0.02 -16.25
C ALA A 258 -15.43 -0.97 -15.98
N ASP A 259 -15.17 -2.24 -16.27
CA ASP A 259 -15.98 -3.36 -15.81
C ASP A 259 -15.25 -4.08 -14.69
N THR A 260 -15.93 -4.39 -13.60
CA THR A 260 -15.35 -5.11 -12.46
C THR A 260 -16.14 -6.37 -12.15
N LEU A 261 -15.49 -7.54 -12.22
CA LEU A 261 -16.11 -8.80 -11.78
C LEU A 261 -16.04 -8.92 -10.26
N ARG A 262 -17.19 -9.10 -9.62
CA ARG A 262 -17.30 -9.18 -8.15
C ARG A 262 -18.02 -10.43 -7.70
N VAL A 263 -17.64 -10.92 -6.52
CA VAL A 263 -18.32 -12.02 -5.83
C VAL A 263 -18.91 -11.55 -4.51
N TYR A 264 -20.11 -12.04 -4.20
CA TYR A 264 -20.78 -11.78 -2.93
C TYR A 264 -20.84 -13.07 -2.12
N TYR A 265 -20.28 -13.07 -0.92
CA TYR A 265 -20.34 -14.22 -0.02
C TYR A 265 -21.53 -14.12 0.93
N LYS A 266 -22.14 -15.26 1.28
CA LYS A 266 -23.33 -15.32 2.15
C LYS A 266 -23.19 -14.61 3.51
N LYS A 267 -21.97 -14.48 4.05
CA LYS A 267 -21.67 -13.92 5.38
C LYS A 267 -20.88 -12.60 5.33
N GLN A 268 -20.65 -12.04 4.14
CA GLN A 268 -19.95 -10.77 3.99
C GLN A 268 -20.92 -9.68 3.57
N LYS A 269 -20.74 -8.48 4.13
CA LYS A 269 -21.59 -7.32 3.84
C LYS A 269 -21.28 -6.72 2.48
N TYR A 270 -20.00 -6.71 2.10
CA TYR A 270 -19.50 -6.09 0.88
C TYR A 270 -19.00 -7.16 -0.10
N PRO A 271 -19.12 -6.91 -1.41
CA PRO A 271 -18.54 -7.80 -2.42
C PRO A 271 -17.01 -7.75 -2.39
N MET A 272 -16.39 -8.83 -2.88
CA MET A 272 -14.96 -8.84 -3.19
C MET A 272 -14.74 -8.69 -4.70
N LEU A 273 -13.81 -7.82 -5.08
CA LEU A 273 -13.35 -7.66 -6.45
C LEU A 273 -12.45 -8.85 -6.82
N ILE A 274 -12.77 -9.55 -7.91
CA ILE A 274 -11.91 -10.61 -8.45
C ILE A 274 -10.90 -10.01 -9.44
N PHE A 275 -11.40 -9.32 -10.46
CA PHE A 275 -10.58 -8.59 -11.43
C PHE A 275 -11.37 -7.44 -12.06
N GLY A 276 -10.65 -6.46 -12.61
CA GLY A 276 -11.19 -5.42 -13.47
C GLY A 276 -10.83 -5.64 -14.94
N ALA A 277 -11.58 -5.04 -15.85
CA ALA A 277 -11.36 -4.98 -17.29
C ALA A 277 -11.79 -3.60 -17.80
N LYS A 278 -11.54 -3.29 -19.08
CA LYS A 278 -12.09 -2.07 -19.67
C LYS A 278 -13.61 -2.18 -19.77
N GLU A 279 -14.25 -1.02 -19.86
CA GLU A 279 -15.69 -0.94 -20.05
C GLU A 279 -16.14 -1.80 -21.25
N TYR A 280 -17.23 -2.56 -21.07
CA TYR A 280 -17.83 -3.47 -22.06
C TYR A 280 -16.98 -4.67 -22.49
N ASP A 281 -15.72 -4.79 -22.08
CA ASP A 281 -14.85 -5.91 -22.48
C ASP A 281 -15.41 -7.27 -22.01
N LEU A 282 -16.03 -7.31 -20.84
CA LEU A 282 -16.56 -8.55 -20.27
C LEU A 282 -17.84 -9.05 -20.93
N ASP A 283 -18.51 -8.24 -21.75
CA ASP A 283 -19.72 -8.69 -22.47
C ASP A 283 -19.43 -9.87 -23.40
N ASN A 284 -18.23 -9.89 -23.99
CA ASN A 284 -17.78 -10.99 -24.85
C ASN A 284 -17.52 -12.29 -24.07
N TYR A 285 -17.29 -12.20 -22.77
CA TYR A 285 -16.98 -13.32 -21.89
C TYR A 285 -18.17 -13.76 -21.03
N LEU A 286 -19.27 -13.00 -21.00
CA LEU A 286 -20.45 -13.27 -20.18
C LEU A 286 -20.94 -14.73 -20.28
N PRO A 287 -21.20 -15.31 -21.48
CA PRO A 287 -21.67 -16.70 -21.56
C PRO A 287 -20.68 -17.71 -20.97
N GLN A 288 -19.37 -17.46 -21.16
CA GLN A 288 -18.33 -18.33 -20.63
C GLN A 288 -18.20 -18.19 -19.11
N LEU A 289 -18.30 -16.97 -18.59
CA LEU A 289 -18.27 -16.69 -17.15
C LEU A 289 -19.51 -17.26 -16.45
N GLU A 290 -20.71 -17.11 -17.02
CA GLU A 290 -21.93 -17.70 -16.47
C GLU A 290 -21.85 -19.22 -16.40
N LYS A 291 -21.32 -19.87 -17.45
CA LYS A 291 -21.04 -21.30 -17.45
C LYS A 291 -20.01 -21.67 -16.38
N PHE A 292 -18.90 -20.93 -16.31
CA PHE A 292 -17.82 -21.15 -15.34
C PHE A 292 -18.33 -21.06 -13.90
N PHE A 293 -19.10 -20.03 -13.55
CA PHE A 293 -19.67 -19.88 -12.20
C PHE A 293 -20.90 -20.77 -11.95
N GLY A 294 -21.55 -21.26 -13.00
CA GLY A 294 -22.78 -22.04 -12.90
C GLY A 294 -23.99 -21.21 -12.46
N MET A 295 -23.94 -19.89 -12.68
CA MET A 295 -25.00 -18.97 -12.33
C MET A 295 -25.04 -17.79 -13.30
N ARG A 296 -26.20 -17.15 -13.40
CA ARG A 296 -26.37 -15.94 -14.19
C ARG A 296 -25.56 -14.80 -13.57
N ILE A 297 -24.89 -14.03 -14.42
CA ILE A 297 -24.11 -12.85 -14.01
C ILE A 297 -24.93 -11.62 -14.39
N GLU A 298 -25.22 -10.79 -13.40
CA GLU A 298 -25.89 -9.51 -13.64
C GLU A 298 -24.85 -8.45 -14.00
N VAL A 299 -25.16 -7.58 -14.97
CA VAL A 299 -24.40 -6.35 -15.20
C VAL A 299 -25.12 -5.22 -14.47
N THR A 300 -24.40 -4.54 -13.59
CA THR A 300 -24.91 -3.57 -12.63
C THR A 300 -24.07 -2.29 -12.67
N GLY A 301 -24.41 -1.30 -11.83
CA GLY A 301 -23.48 -0.22 -11.54
C GLY A 301 -23.30 0.83 -12.64
N PHE A 302 -24.30 1.10 -13.48
CA PHE A 302 -24.27 2.14 -14.52
C PHE A 302 -24.18 3.57 -13.94
N TYR A 303 -23.06 3.92 -13.32
CA TYR A 303 -22.73 5.25 -12.80
C TYR A 303 -21.51 5.81 -13.54
N TYR A 304 -21.38 7.14 -13.55
CA TYR A 304 -20.30 7.83 -14.25
C TYR A 304 -19.06 8.00 -13.35
N ASN A 305 -17.88 7.90 -13.95
CA ASN A 305 -16.60 8.25 -13.33
C ASN A 305 -16.46 9.79 -13.23
N CYS A 306 -17.11 10.37 -12.22
CA CYS A 306 -17.31 11.81 -12.01
C CYS A 306 -16.07 12.58 -11.50
#